data_AF-A0A1Y2FM50-F1
#
_entry.id   AF-A0A1Y2FM50-F1
#
_cell.length_a   1.000
_cell.length_b   1.000
_cell.length_c   1.000
_cell.angle_alpha   90.00
_cell.angle_beta   90.00
_cell.angle_gamma   90.00
#
_symmetry.space_group_name_H-M   'P 1'
#
loop_
_entity.id
_entity.type
_entity.pdbx_description
1 polymer ?
#
loop_
_entity_poly.entity_id
_entity_poly.type
_entity_poly.pdbx_seq_one_letter_code
_entity_poly.pdbx_strand_id
1 'polypeptide(L)'
;MVLLLGQQLPDGKKIQFALLAFYGIGHHTALKTLDTLHIPPNTLVSQLTEEQTTALGAHLAGMTIESDLRRQVRADIAHLRQVGTYRGRRHAMGLPVRGQNTQNNSKTARKLNRVERRGYMTMATSTMAAGASIQQGVQAGRNRFFLGLTRLLPRLF
;
A
#
# COMPACT_ATOMS: atom_id res chain seq x y z
N MET A 1 -0.45 18.62 7.90
CA MET A 1 -0.40 17.17 8.16
C MET A 1 -1.67 16.80 8.86
N VAL A 2 -2.34 15.72 8.46
CA VAL A 2 -3.57 15.27 9.12
C VAL A 2 -3.35 13.89 9.71
N LEU A 3 -3.68 13.73 10.99
CA LEU A 3 -3.67 12.44 11.69
C LEU A 3 -5.09 11.87 11.69
N LEU A 4 -5.26 10.70 11.07
CA LEU A 4 -6.54 9.98 11.05
C LEU A 4 -6.31 8.55 11.52
N LEU A 5 -7.04 8.13 12.56
CA LEU A 5 -7.02 6.76 13.11
C LEU A 5 -5.59 6.20 13.36
N GLY A 6 -4.66 7.07 13.76
CA GLY A 6 -3.27 6.70 14.05
C GLY A 6 -2.35 6.61 12.83
N GLN A 7 -2.81 6.95 11.62
CA GLN A 7 -1.98 7.10 10.42
C GLN A 7 -1.81 8.57 10.04
N GLN A 8 -0.58 8.92 9.67
CA GLN A 8 -0.26 10.26 9.16
C GLN A 8 -0.43 10.30 7.65
N LEU A 9 -1.35 11.13 7.17
CA LEU A 9 -1.55 11.34 5.75
C LEU A 9 -0.70 12.53 5.26
N PRO A 10 0.05 12.38 4.15
CA PRO A 10 0.79 13.48 3.58
C PRO A 10 -0.14 14.48 2.88
N ASP A 11 0.06 15.76 3.15
CA ASP A 11 -0.81 16.86 2.71
C ASP A 11 -0.91 17.01 1.18
N GLY A 12 0.19 16.75 0.47
CA GLY A 12 0.29 16.91 -0.97
C GLY A 12 -0.35 15.79 -1.81
N LYS A 13 -0.96 14.78 -1.16
CA LYS A 13 -1.67 13.70 -1.88
C LYS A 13 -3.16 14.02 -2.00
N LYS A 14 -3.76 13.57 -3.11
CA LYS A 14 -5.21 13.55 -3.26
C LYS A 14 -5.83 12.55 -2.29
N ILE A 15 -7.00 12.88 -1.73
CA ILE A 15 -7.64 12.07 -0.69
C ILE A 15 -7.92 10.64 -1.17
N GLN A 16 -8.37 10.46 -2.41
CA GLN A 16 -8.63 9.13 -2.99
C GLN A 16 -7.42 8.19 -2.92
N PHE A 17 -6.20 8.73 -2.97
CA PHE A 17 -4.97 7.97 -2.88
C PHE A 17 -4.42 7.94 -1.45
N ALA A 18 -4.68 8.97 -0.66
CA ALA A 18 -4.29 9.03 0.74
C ALA A 18 -4.98 7.92 1.56
N LEU A 19 -6.26 7.65 1.30
CA LEU A 19 -7.03 6.60 2.00
C LEU A 19 -6.50 5.18 1.75
N LEU A 20 -5.76 4.94 0.66
CA LEU A 20 -5.15 3.63 0.38
C LEU A 20 -3.99 3.27 1.32
N ALA A 21 -3.51 4.26 2.09
CA ALA A 21 -2.51 4.00 3.11
C ALA A 21 -3.04 3.05 4.20
N PHE A 22 -4.37 3.05 4.42
CA PHE A 22 -5.03 2.18 5.38
C PHE A 22 -5.15 0.74 4.87
N TYR A 23 -4.77 -0.23 5.70
CA TYR A 23 -4.93 -1.65 5.39
C TYR A 23 -6.40 -2.06 5.40
N GLY A 24 -6.87 -2.56 4.26
CA GLY A 24 -8.26 -2.95 4.05
C GLY A 24 -9.05 -1.99 3.15
N ILE A 25 -8.53 -0.78 2.92
CA ILE A 25 -9.13 0.18 1.98
C ILE A 25 -8.45 0.03 0.61
N GLY A 26 -9.25 -0.31 -0.41
CA GLY A 26 -8.87 -0.24 -1.82
C GLY A 26 -9.46 0.99 -2.53
N HIS A 27 -9.22 1.11 -3.84
CA HIS A 27 -9.73 2.23 -4.63
C HIS A 27 -11.25 2.37 -4.58
N HIS A 28 -11.95 1.25 -4.76
CA HIS A 28 -13.41 1.24 -4.80
C HIS A 28 -14.04 1.60 -3.46
N THR A 29 -13.50 1.09 -2.34
CA THR A 29 -13.98 1.45 -1.00
C THR A 29 -13.68 2.90 -0.66
N ALA A 30 -12.53 3.42 -1.10
CA ALA A 30 -12.17 4.83 -0.92
C ALA A 30 -13.15 5.74 -1.66
N LEU A 31 -13.43 5.46 -2.95
CA LEU A 31 -14.40 6.23 -3.73
C LEU A 31 -15.79 6.20 -3.10
N LYS A 32 -16.27 5.01 -2.73
CA LYS A 32 -17.56 4.87 -2.03
C LYS A 32 -17.63 5.70 -0.75
N THR A 33 -16.56 5.72 0.04
CA THR A 33 -16.50 6.49 1.29
C THR A 33 -16.55 7.99 1.02
N LEU A 34 -15.92 8.45 -0.06
CA LEU A 34 -15.95 9.86 -0.47
C LEU A 34 -17.32 10.25 -1.03
N ASP A 35 -17.95 9.37 -1.80
CA ASP A 35 -19.29 9.56 -2.33
C ASP A 35 -20.34 9.68 -1.21
N THR A 36 -20.24 8.84 -0.17
CA THR A 36 -21.14 8.90 1.00
C THR A 36 -21.00 10.18 1.81
N LEU A 37 -19.80 10.79 1.82
CA LEU A 37 -19.51 12.02 2.55
C LEU A 37 -19.58 13.26 1.66
N HIS A 38 -19.96 13.09 0.39
CA HIS A 38 -20.02 14.15 -0.62
C HIS A 38 -18.71 14.96 -0.76
N ILE A 39 -17.57 14.29 -0.60
CA ILE A 39 -16.24 14.91 -0.76
C ILE A 39 -15.73 14.61 -2.17
N PRO A 40 -15.36 15.62 -2.98
CA PRO A 40 -14.83 15.37 -4.31
C PRO A 40 -13.47 14.65 -4.24
N PRO A 41 -13.20 13.63 -5.08
CA PRO A 41 -12.02 12.77 -4.95
C PRO A 41 -10.69 13.44 -5.33
N ASN A 42 -10.76 14.58 -6.03
CA ASN A 42 -9.60 15.33 -6.48
C ASN A 42 -9.05 16.33 -5.45
N THR A 43 -9.72 16.49 -4.31
CA THR A 43 -9.25 17.37 -3.24
C THR A 43 -7.96 16.86 -2.63
N LEU A 44 -7.14 17.80 -2.19
CA LEU A 44 -5.92 17.50 -1.44
C LEU A 44 -6.26 17.28 0.04
N VAL A 45 -5.43 16.48 0.72
CA VAL A 45 -5.58 16.26 2.17
C VAL A 45 -5.47 17.57 2.95
N SER A 46 -4.66 18.53 2.48
CA SER A 46 -4.56 19.87 3.08
C SER A 46 -5.82 20.73 2.98
N GLN A 47 -6.73 20.41 2.05
CA GLN A 47 -7.92 21.21 1.76
C GLN A 47 -9.17 20.71 2.49
N LEU A 48 -9.03 19.65 3.30
CA LEU A 48 -10.12 19.10 4.09
C LEU A 48 -10.51 20.05 5.23
N THR A 49 -11.82 20.24 5.41
CA THR A 49 -12.34 20.94 6.58
C THR A 49 -12.33 20.04 7.82
N GLU A 50 -12.33 20.62 9.00
CA GLU A 50 -12.34 19.87 10.28
C GLU A 50 -13.61 19.01 10.45
N GLU A 51 -14.74 19.48 9.92
CA GLU A 51 -15.98 18.70 9.89
C GLU A 51 -15.85 17.46 9.00
N GLN A 52 -15.23 17.61 7.82
CA GLN A 52 -15.00 16.51 6.89
C GLN A 52 -14.00 15.49 7.44
N THR A 53 -12.94 15.94 8.13
CA THR A 53 -11.98 15.01 8.76
C THR A 53 -12.64 14.23 9.90
N THR A 54 -13.49 14.88 10.69
CA THR A 54 -14.25 14.23 11.77
C THR A 54 -15.25 13.21 11.21
N ALA A 55 -15.99 13.58 10.16
CA ALA A 55 -16.94 12.69 9.50
C ALA A 55 -16.24 11.48 8.83
N LEU A 56 -15.09 11.71 8.18
CA LEU A 56 -14.24 10.63 7.65
C LEU A 56 -13.77 9.70 8.78
N GLY A 57 -13.32 10.25 9.90
CA GLY A 57 -12.90 9.47 11.06
C GLY A 57 -14.01 8.58 11.61
N ALA A 58 -15.22 9.12 11.77
CA ALA A 58 -16.39 8.38 12.25
C ALA A 58 -16.80 7.26 11.29
N HIS A 59 -16.82 7.54 9.98
CA HIS A 59 -17.17 6.54 8.97
C HIS A 59 -16.15 5.40 8.90
N LEU A 60 -14.85 5.73 8.97
CA LEU A 60 -13.78 4.73 8.96
C LEU A 60 -13.75 3.89 10.25
N ALA A 61 -14.12 4.45 11.40
CA ALA A 61 -14.22 3.71 12.66
C ALA A 61 -15.31 2.62 12.63
N GLY A 62 -16.37 2.80 11.83
CA GLY A 62 -17.42 1.79 11.64
C GLY A 62 -17.01 0.61 10.76
N MET A 63 -15.86 0.69 10.09
CA MET A 63 -15.38 -0.36 9.18
C MET A 63 -14.34 -1.26 9.85
N THR A 64 -14.26 -2.52 9.43
CA THR A 64 -13.20 -3.44 9.86
C THR A 64 -11.89 -3.16 9.10
N ILE A 65 -11.05 -2.28 9.66
CA ILE A 65 -9.81 -1.79 9.03
C ILE A 65 -8.59 -2.14 9.92
N GLU A 66 -7.39 -2.08 9.34
CA GLU A 66 -6.11 -2.17 10.04
C GLU A 66 -5.95 -3.42 10.90
N SER A 67 -5.92 -3.24 12.23
CA SER A 67 -5.54 -4.27 13.17
C SER A 67 -6.60 -5.36 13.27
N ASP A 68 -7.87 -4.99 13.14
CA ASP A 68 -8.99 -5.92 13.25
C ASP A 68 -9.05 -6.84 12.04
N LEU A 69 -8.94 -6.28 10.83
CA LEU A 69 -8.87 -7.08 9.60
C LEU A 69 -7.64 -8.00 9.60
N ARG A 70 -6.49 -7.54 10.11
CA ARG A 70 -5.28 -8.39 10.26
C ARG A 70 -5.50 -9.52 11.27
N ARG A 71 -6.19 -9.25 12.39
CA ARG A 71 -6.51 -10.25 13.41
C ARG A 71 -7.45 -11.31 12.86
N GLN A 72 -8.49 -10.91 12.13
CA GLN A 72 -9.42 -11.83 11.47
C GLN A 72 -8.69 -12.79 10.51
N VAL A 73 -7.88 -12.26 9.59
CA VAL A 73 -7.12 -13.09 8.64
C VAL A 73 -6.15 -14.05 9.34
N ARG A 74 -5.52 -13.62 10.44
CA ARG A 74 -4.65 -14.50 11.24
C ARG A 74 -5.44 -15.59 11.95
N ALA A 75 -6.60 -15.24 12.51
CA ALA A 75 -7.49 -16.20 13.15
C ALA A 75 -7.97 -17.27 12.15
N ASP A 76 -8.32 -16.88 10.92
CA ASP A 76 -8.71 -17.81 9.86
C ASP A 76 -7.59 -18.81 9.52
N ILE A 77 -6.35 -18.32 9.37
CA ILE A 77 -5.18 -19.18 9.08
C ILE A 77 -4.86 -20.09 10.27
N ALA A 78 -4.94 -19.55 11.50
CA ALA A 78 -4.74 -20.32 12.72
C ALA A 78 -5.77 -21.44 12.86
N HIS A 79 -7.04 -21.13 12.58
CA HIS A 79 -8.12 -22.11 12.55
C HIS A 79 -7.87 -23.22 11.52
N LEU A 80 -7.49 -22.87 10.29
CA LEU A 80 -7.15 -23.85 9.25
C LEU A 80 -6.01 -24.80 9.67
N ARG A 81 -5.05 -24.30 10.46
CA ARG A 81 -3.97 -25.09 11.04
C ARG A 81 -4.46 -25.98 12.17
N GLN A 82 -5.26 -25.44 13.10
CA GLN A 82 -5.80 -26.19 14.23
C GLN A 82 -6.64 -27.38 13.79
N VAL A 83 -7.47 -27.20 12.75
CA VAL A 83 -8.27 -28.27 12.15
C VAL A 83 -7.40 -29.31 11.43
N GLY A 84 -6.16 -28.99 11.05
CA GLY A 84 -5.26 -29.92 10.35
C GLY A 84 -5.48 -30.02 8.83
N THR A 85 -6.17 -29.04 8.23
CA THR A 85 -6.44 -29.02 6.79
C THR A 85 -5.15 -28.99 5.95
N TYR A 86 -5.22 -29.44 4.69
CA TYR A 86 -4.09 -29.31 3.75
C TYR A 86 -3.58 -27.86 3.68
N ARG A 87 -4.50 -26.89 3.56
CA ARG A 87 -4.17 -25.46 3.50
C ARG A 87 -3.40 -25.00 4.74
N GLY A 88 -3.88 -25.36 5.94
CA GLY A 88 -3.21 -25.05 7.20
C GLY A 88 -1.78 -25.60 7.27
N ARG A 89 -1.57 -26.86 6.86
CA ARG A 89 -0.23 -27.48 6.79
C ARG A 89 0.69 -26.73 5.82
N ARG A 90 0.19 -26.31 4.65
CA ARG A 90 0.98 -25.54 3.67
C ARG A 90 1.35 -24.15 4.20
N HIS A 91 0.46 -23.48 4.93
CA HIS A 91 0.76 -22.22 5.60
C HIS A 91 1.84 -22.37 6.68
N ALA A 92 1.83 -23.48 7.44
CA ALA A 92 2.85 -23.76 8.45
C ALA A 92 4.22 -24.09 7.83
N MET A 93 4.23 -24.83 6.73
CA MET A 93 5.46 -25.20 6.00
C MET A 93 6.01 -24.09 5.10
N GLY A 94 5.31 -22.96 4.96
CA GLY A 94 5.70 -21.87 4.07
C GLY A 94 5.62 -22.23 2.58
N LEU A 95 4.78 -23.19 2.20
CA LEU A 95 4.65 -23.62 0.82
C LEU A 95 3.45 -22.94 0.12
N PRO A 96 3.38 -22.96 -1.22
CA PRO A 96 2.20 -22.54 -1.95
C PRO A 96 0.96 -23.33 -1.52
N VAL A 97 -0.15 -22.63 -1.34
CA VAL A 97 -1.41 -23.16 -0.78
C VAL A 97 -2.41 -23.56 -1.87
N ARG A 98 -2.33 -22.90 -3.05
CA ARG A 98 -3.30 -23.02 -4.15
C ARG A 98 -2.89 -24.06 -5.22
N GLY A 99 -2.28 -25.18 -4.82
CA GLY A 99 -1.91 -26.26 -5.75
C GLY A 99 -0.80 -25.93 -6.75
N GLN A 100 0.02 -24.92 -6.47
CA GLN A 100 1.12 -24.52 -7.36
C GLN A 100 2.33 -25.47 -7.25
N ASN A 101 3.04 -25.67 -8.36
CA ASN A 101 4.27 -26.50 -8.40
C ASN A 101 5.38 -25.92 -7.51
N THR A 102 6.07 -26.79 -6.76
CA THR A 102 7.11 -26.39 -5.79
C THR A 102 8.54 -26.74 -6.19
N GLN A 103 8.73 -27.45 -7.31
CA GLN A 103 10.04 -27.95 -7.74
C GLN A 103 11.04 -26.81 -8.00
N ASN A 104 10.64 -25.82 -8.81
CA ASN A 104 11.57 -24.76 -9.25
C ASN A 104 11.27 -23.41 -8.57
N ASN A 105 10.01 -22.96 -8.63
CA ASN A 105 9.64 -21.58 -8.25
C ASN A 105 8.68 -21.54 -7.05
N SER A 106 9.23 -21.42 -5.84
CA SER A 106 8.42 -21.26 -4.60
C SER A 106 8.98 -20.21 -3.61
N LYS A 107 9.92 -19.36 -4.05
CA LYS A 107 10.67 -18.43 -3.17
C LYS A 107 9.77 -17.43 -2.43
N THR A 108 8.78 -16.84 -3.12
CA THR A 108 7.87 -15.85 -2.53
C THR A 108 6.97 -16.47 -1.46
N ALA A 109 6.38 -17.64 -1.75
CA ALA A 109 5.60 -18.41 -0.79
C ALA A 109 6.42 -18.76 0.45
N ARG A 110 7.64 -19.28 0.26
CA ARG A 110 8.56 -19.61 1.38
C ARG A 110 8.89 -18.42 2.26
N LYS A 111 9.00 -17.22 1.68
CA LYS A 111 9.25 -15.99 2.42
C LYS A 111 8.03 -15.51 3.22
N LEU A 112 6.85 -15.51 2.57
CA LEU A 112 5.66 -14.77 3.02
C LEU A 112 4.58 -15.64 3.67
N ASN A 113 4.47 -16.91 3.31
CA ASN A 113 3.48 -17.82 3.89
C ASN A 113 3.98 -18.29 5.25
N ARG A 114 3.25 -17.90 6.29
CA ARG A 114 3.45 -18.29 7.68
C ARG A 114 2.07 -18.34 8.34
N VAL A 115 1.98 -19.02 9.49
CA VAL A 115 0.77 -19.01 10.32
C VAL A 115 0.50 -17.58 10.80
N GLU A 116 1.52 -16.95 11.35
CA GLU A 116 1.49 -15.52 11.65
C GLU A 116 1.96 -14.72 10.43
N ARG A 117 1.02 -14.28 9.60
CA ARG A 117 1.36 -13.39 8.49
C ARG A 117 1.79 -12.02 9.01
N ARG A 118 2.95 -11.56 8.52
CA ARG A 118 3.36 -10.16 8.60
C ARG A 118 2.47 -9.36 7.66
N GLY A 119 1.70 -8.43 8.19
CA GLY A 119 0.96 -7.47 7.38
C GLY A 119 1.94 -6.40 6.91
N TYR A 120 2.34 -6.47 5.64
CA TYR A 120 3.08 -5.36 5.03
C TYR A 120 2.12 -4.17 4.93
N MET A 121 2.46 -3.04 5.56
CA MET A 121 1.83 -1.77 5.21
C MET A 121 2.34 -1.33 3.85
N THR A 122 1.46 -0.71 3.05
CA THR A 122 1.83 -0.03 1.81
C THR A 122 2.20 1.41 2.12
N MET A 123 3.22 1.64 2.96
CA MET A 123 3.90 2.94 2.99
C MET A 123 5.40 2.67 3.15
N ALA A 124 6.19 3.19 2.21
CA ALA A 124 7.59 3.45 2.47
C ALA A 124 7.62 4.38 3.69
N THR A 125 8.24 3.93 4.78
CA THR A 125 8.62 4.80 5.88
C THR A 125 9.44 5.94 5.28
N SER A 126 8.87 7.15 5.18
CA SER A 126 9.69 8.35 5.33
C SER A 126 10.15 8.32 6.77
N THR A 127 11.23 7.58 7.02
CA THR A 127 11.98 7.65 8.26
C THR A 127 12.43 9.10 8.37
N MET A 128 11.69 9.91 9.12
CA MET A 128 12.20 11.16 9.64
C MET A 128 13.32 10.78 10.61
N ALA A 129 14.53 10.63 10.08
CA ALA A 129 15.72 10.74 10.88
C ALA A 129 15.81 12.19 11.33
N ALA A 130 15.77 12.39 12.64
CA ALA A 130 16.03 13.65 13.30
C ALA A 130 17.39 14.21 12.85
N GLY A 131 17.43 15.51 12.54
CA GLY A 131 18.66 16.30 12.49
C GLY A 131 19.59 16.08 11.29
N ALA A 132 19.28 16.72 10.15
CA ALA A 132 20.30 17.18 9.23
C ALA A 132 19.79 18.42 8.47
N SER A 133 20.25 19.58 8.89
CA SER A 133 20.15 20.83 8.14
C SER A 133 20.84 20.67 6.78
N ILE A 134 20.10 20.81 5.69
CA ILE A 134 20.71 21.05 4.37
C ILE A 134 20.36 22.49 3.99
N GLN A 135 21.24 23.39 4.42
CA GLN A 135 21.40 24.68 3.76
C GLN A 135 22.16 24.46 2.45
N GLN A 136 21.65 25.09 1.40
CA GLN A 136 22.35 25.62 0.21
C GLN A 136 23.24 24.67 -0.62
N GLY A 137 22.86 24.56 -1.89
CA GLY A 137 23.68 24.00 -2.97
C GLY A 137 23.10 24.39 -4.32
N VAL A 138 23.11 25.69 -4.60
CA VAL A 138 22.86 26.27 -5.93
C VAL A 138 24.08 25.96 -6.83
N GLN A 139 23.81 25.69 -8.11
CA GLN A 139 24.73 25.64 -9.26
C GLN A 139 25.68 24.44 -9.44
N ALA A 140 25.33 23.58 -10.39
CA ALA A 140 26.15 23.10 -11.53
C ALA A 140 25.36 21.93 -12.16
N GLY A 141 25.10 21.78 -13.45
CA GLY A 141 25.58 22.42 -14.66
C GLY A 141 25.33 21.41 -15.79
N ARG A 142 24.65 21.89 -16.84
CA ARG A 142 24.79 21.43 -18.24
C ARG A 142 24.25 20.05 -18.63
N ASN A 143 23.10 20.12 -19.34
CA ASN A 143 22.86 19.53 -20.66
C ASN A 143 23.90 18.53 -21.18
N ARG A 144 23.45 17.31 -21.49
CA ARG A 144 23.85 16.50 -22.67
C ARG A 144 23.01 15.21 -22.73
N PHE A 145 21.83 15.30 -23.34
CA PHE A 145 21.19 14.13 -23.99
C PHE A 145 20.66 14.58 -25.34
N PHE A 146 21.60 14.71 -26.28
CA PHE A 146 21.33 14.75 -27.71
C PHE A 146 22.51 14.04 -28.38
N LEU A 147 22.25 12.85 -28.94
CA LEU A 147 22.83 12.29 -30.17
C LEU A 147 22.62 10.77 -30.19
N GLY A 148 22.00 10.28 -31.27
CA GLY A 148 22.35 8.97 -31.84
C GLY A 148 21.23 7.96 -32.02
N LEU A 149 20.19 8.26 -32.80
CA LEU A 149 19.36 7.20 -33.39
C LEU A 149 18.87 7.59 -34.78
N THR A 150 19.81 7.61 -35.73
CA THR A 150 19.52 7.59 -37.18
C THR A 150 20.65 6.87 -37.92
N ARG A 151 20.27 5.86 -38.69
CA ARG A 151 20.96 5.10 -39.77
C ARG A 151 20.67 3.61 -39.56
N LEU A 152 20.19 2.81 -40.51
CA LEU A 152 20.03 2.94 -41.96
C LEU A 152 19.14 1.76 -42.38
N LEU A 153 18.07 2.02 -43.13
CA LEU A 153 17.45 1.05 -44.04
C LEU A 153 17.43 1.70 -45.43
N PRO A 154 17.96 1.03 -46.46
CA PRO A 154 17.47 1.19 -47.81
C PRO A 154 16.81 -0.10 -48.30
N ARG A 155 15.62 0.08 -48.87
CA ARG A 155 14.88 -0.85 -49.74
C ARG A 155 15.54 -0.92 -51.13
N LEU A 156 15.18 -1.99 -51.86
CA LEU A 156 15.28 -2.26 -53.31
C LEU A 156 16.45 -3.15 -53.75
N PHE A 157 16.22 -4.47 -53.85
CA PHE A 157 15.80 -5.15 -55.09
C PHE A 157 14.89 -6.33 -54.72
#